data_AF-A0A7X0XAG8-F1
#
_entry.id   AF-A0A7X0XAG8-F1
#
_cell.length_a   1.000
_cell.length_b   1.000
_cell.length_c   1.000
_cell.angle_alpha   90.00
_cell.angle_beta   90.00
_cell.angle_gamma   90.00
#
_symmetry.space_group_name_H-M   'P 1'
#
loop_
_entity.id
_entity.type
_entity.pdbx_description
1 polymer ?
#
loop_
_entity_poly.entity_id
_entity_poly.type
_entity_poly.pdbx_seq_one_letter_code
_entity_poly.pdbx_strand_id
1 'polypeptide(L)'
;MFYFIDQDKTSIKRALLLTHKGEAWERFISTTITSKVHHKLIISTEKELSLNDGYDLIISDHCILGASQPTVVISLFPTDRDIKGIESVLN
;
A
#
# COMPACT_ATOMS: atom_id res chain seq x y z
N MET A 1 -3.43 28.04 -28.05
CA MET A 1 -3.38 26.57 -27.94
C MET A 1 -3.12 26.25 -26.49
N PHE A 2 -4.17 25.93 -25.74
CA PHE A 2 -4.06 25.66 -24.31
C PHE A 2 -3.56 24.23 -24.15
N TYR A 3 -2.34 24.09 -23.62
CA TYR A 3 -1.82 22.80 -23.19
C TYR A 3 -2.67 22.37 -21.98
N PHE A 4 -3.47 21.32 -22.15
CA PHE A 4 -4.01 20.57 -21.03
C PHE A 4 -2.80 20.02 -20.28
N ILE A 5 -2.47 20.65 -19.16
CA ILE A 5 -1.70 19.98 -18.13
C ILE A 5 -2.65 18.87 -17.68
N ASP A 6 -2.36 17.63 -18.07
CA ASP A 6 -2.89 16.45 -17.42
C ASP A 6 -2.61 16.65 -15.93
N GLN A 7 -3.60 17.18 -15.21
CA GLN A 7 -3.66 17.11 -13.77
C GLN A 7 -3.87 15.64 -13.49
N ASP A 8 -2.74 14.93 -13.46
CA ASP A 8 -2.61 13.60 -12.89
C ASP A 8 -3.20 13.72 -11.49
N LYS A 9 -4.48 13.35 -11.38
CA LYS A 9 -5.27 13.34 -10.17
C LYS A 9 -4.79 12.14 -9.36
N THR A 10 -3.49 12.05 -9.09
CA THR A 10 -2.90 11.07 -8.18
C THR A 10 -3.33 11.45 -6.78
N SER A 11 -4.59 11.09 -6.47
CA SER A 11 -5.11 11.05 -5.12
C SER A 11 -4.13 10.22 -4.30
N ILE A 12 -3.62 10.82 -3.22
CA ILE A 12 -2.71 10.13 -2.31
C ILE A 12 -3.48 8.96 -1.71
N LYS A 13 -3.00 7.74 -1.96
CA LYS A 13 -3.60 6.51 -1.46
C LYS A 13 -2.92 6.10 -0.17
N ARG A 14 -3.70 5.64 0.80
CA ARG A 14 -3.19 5.23 2.11
C ARG A 14 -3.32 3.72 2.24
N ALA A 15 -2.20 3.04 2.44
CA ALA A 15 -2.16 1.62 2.71
C ALA A 15 -1.71 1.34 4.14
N LEU A 16 -2.30 0.35 4.76
CA LEU A 16 -1.85 -0.20 6.04
C LEU A 16 -1.02 -1.45 5.77
N LEU A 17 0.23 -1.48 6.21
CA LEU A 17 1.08 -2.66 6.16
C LEU A 17 1.02 -3.42 7.48
N LEU A 18 0.66 -4.70 7.40
CA LEU A 18 0.61 -5.63 8.53
C LEU A 18 1.62 -6.76 8.31
N THR A 19 2.56 -6.90 9.24
CA THR A 19 3.55 -7.99 9.21
C THR A 19 4.01 -8.35 10.60
N HIS A 20 4.23 -9.64 10.84
CA HIS A 20 4.74 -10.14 12.12
C HIS A 20 6.28 -10.10 12.23
N LYS A 21 6.97 -9.55 11.22
CA LYS A 21 8.45 -9.57 11.13
C LYS A 21 9.13 -8.40 11.83
N GLY A 22 8.36 -7.42 12.29
CA GLY A 22 8.83 -6.28 13.08
C GLY A 22 9.23 -5.07 12.26
N GLU A 23 9.58 -3.99 12.96
CA GLU A 23 9.68 -2.62 12.42
C GLU A 23 10.73 -2.44 11.30
N ALA A 24 11.87 -3.12 11.39
CA ALA A 24 12.88 -3.07 10.34
C ALA A 24 12.36 -3.68 9.03
N TRP A 25 11.55 -4.73 9.14
CA TRP A 25 10.92 -5.39 8.00
C TRP A 25 9.83 -4.52 7.39
N GLU A 26 9.00 -3.92 8.23
CA GLU A 26 7.97 -2.97 7.82
C GLU A 26 8.55 -1.82 6.98
N ARG A 27 9.65 -1.22 7.44
CA ARG A 27 10.35 -0.16 6.69
C ARG A 27 10.91 -0.66 5.36
N PHE A 28 11.49 -1.85 5.35
CA PHE A 28 12.05 -2.44 4.13
C PHE A 28 10.95 -2.68 3.07
N ILE A 29 9.85 -3.30 3.48
CA ILE A 29 8.70 -3.60 2.61
C ILE A 29 8.04 -2.30 2.16
N SER A 30 7.78 -1.37 3.07
CA SER A 30 7.21 -0.05 2.76
C SER A 30 8.04 0.68 1.70
N THR A 31 9.37 0.75 1.89
CA THR A 31 10.27 1.37 0.93
C THR A 31 10.27 0.64 -0.42
N THR A 32 10.27 -0.69 -0.40
CA THR A 32 10.29 -1.52 -1.61
C THR A 32 9.00 -1.34 -2.42
N ILE A 33 7.85 -1.32 -1.77
CA ILE A 33 6.55 -1.15 -2.45
C ILE A 33 6.43 0.29 -2.96
N THR A 34 6.72 1.29 -2.13
CA THR A 34 6.60 2.71 -2.50
C THR A 34 7.54 3.08 -3.65
N SER A 35 8.71 2.44 -3.74
CA SER A 35 9.64 2.65 -4.87
C SER A 35 9.22 1.98 -6.17
N LYS A 36 8.36 0.97 -6.13
CA LYS A 36 7.90 0.20 -7.29
C LYS A 36 6.49 0.57 -7.78
N VAL A 37 5.63 1.07 -6.90
CA VAL A 37 4.25 1.47 -7.22
C VAL A 37 4.25 2.87 -7.84
N HIS A 38 3.53 3.05 -8.95
CA HIS A 38 3.48 4.35 -9.64
C HIS A 38 2.58 5.39 -8.93
N HIS A 39 1.68 4.98 -8.04
CA HIS A 39 0.81 5.87 -7.27
C HIS A 39 1.55 6.53 -6.11
N LYS A 40 1.08 7.73 -5.69
CA LYS A 40 1.47 8.33 -4.41
C LYS A 40 0.88 7.51 -3.26
N LEU A 41 1.59 6.45 -2.87
CA LEU A 41 1.20 5.52 -1.82
C LEU A 41 1.89 5.90 -0.50
N ILE A 42 1.11 6.12 0.54
CA ILE A 42 1.61 6.25 1.92
C ILE A 42 1.32 4.93 2.63
N ILE A 43 2.37 4.23 3.02
CA ILE A 43 2.27 2.97 3.75
C ILE A 43 2.51 3.26 5.23
N SER A 44 1.46 3.08 6.04
CA SER A 44 1.52 3.15 7.49
C SER A 44 1.69 1.76 8.09
N THR A 45 2.36 1.67 9.21
CA THR A 45 2.58 0.42 9.96
C THR A 45 1.52 0.23 11.06
N GLU A 46 1.42 -0.97 11.63
CA GLU A 46 0.49 -1.26 12.74
C GLU A 46 0.76 -0.37 13.97
N LYS A 47 2.01 0.02 14.22
CA LYS A 47 2.34 0.97 15.31
C LYS A 47 1.84 2.38 15.04
N GLU A 48 1.70 2.76 13.77
CA GLU A 48 1.20 4.05 13.34
C GLU A 48 -0.32 4.06 13.20
N LEU A 49 -0.98 2.96 13.56
CA LEU A 49 -2.44 2.77 13.52
C LEU A 49 -3.13 3.72 14.50
N SER A 50 -3.28 4.96 14.07
CA SER A 50 -4.22 5.88 14.69
C SER A 50 -5.61 5.42 14.26
N LEU A 51 -6.45 5.03 15.23
CA LEU A 51 -7.81 4.48 15.09
C LEU A 51 -8.79 5.30 14.22
N ASN A 52 -8.38 6.45 13.67
CA ASN A 52 -9.19 7.35 12.85
C ASN A 52 -8.67 7.53 11.41
N ASP A 53 -7.59 6.86 11.02
CA ASP A 53 -7.08 6.99 9.66
C ASP A 53 -7.79 6.01 8.72
N GLY A 54 -8.61 6.56 7.82
CA GLY A 54 -9.17 5.82 6.70
C GLY A 54 -8.05 5.36 5.77
N TYR A 55 -7.89 4.05 5.66
CA TYR A 55 -7.01 3.41 4.68
C TYR A 55 -7.82 2.99 3.46
N ASP A 56 -7.24 3.19 2.27
CA ASP A 56 -7.80 2.72 1.01
C ASP A 56 -7.52 1.23 0.80
N LEU A 57 -6.42 0.72 1.36
CA LEU A 57 -5.90 -0.63 1.12
C LEU A 57 -5.22 -1.20 2.37
N ILE A 58 -5.29 -2.52 2.54
CA ILE A 58 -4.46 -3.26 3.51
C ILE A 58 -3.49 -4.15 2.75
N ILE A 59 -2.21 -4.10 3.10
CA ILE A 59 -1.14 -4.94 2.57
C ILE A 59 -0.68 -5.83 3.71
N SER A 60 -0.65 -7.15 3.51
CA SER A 60 -0.28 -8.08 4.57
C SER A 60 0.54 -9.25 4.06
N ASP A 61 1.48 -9.73 4.87
CA ASP A 61 2.20 -10.99 4.62
C ASP A 61 1.42 -12.24 5.08
N HIS A 62 0.22 -12.06 5.62
CA HIS A 62 -0.68 -13.11 6.09
C HIS A 62 -2.14 -12.81 5.74
N CYS A 63 -2.97 -13.85 5.72
CA CYS A 63 -4.40 -13.69 5.45
C CYS A 63 -5.10 -12.97 6.61
N ILE A 64 -5.79 -11.88 6.29
CA ILE A 64 -6.62 -11.13 7.24
C ILE A 64 -8.07 -11.48 6.96
N LEU A 65 -8.78 -11.98 7.98
CA LEU A 65 -10.20 -12.28 7.90
C LEU A 65 -11.01 -11.10 8.45
N GLY A 66 -12.06 -10.71 7.72
CA GLY A 66 -12.99 -9.68 8.18
C GLY A 66 -12.55 -8.22 7.98
N ALA A 67 -11.56 -7.98 7.12
CA ALA A 67 -11.19 -6.62 6.72
C ALA A 67 -12.31 -5.97 5.90
N SER A 68 -12.71 -4.75 6.27
CA SER A 68 -13.69 -3.94 5.51
C SER A 68 -13.06 -3.29 4.28
N GLN A 69 -11.74 -3.13 4.28
CA GLN A 69 -10.94 -2.56 3.19
C GLN A 69 -10.41 -3.66 2.27
N PRO A 70 -10.17 -3.36 0.98
CA PRO A 70 -9.53 -4.32 0.09
C PRO A 70 -8.15 -4.68 0.64
N THR A 71 -7.86 -5.98 0.62
CA THR A 71 -6.65 -6.54 1.21
C THR A 71 -5.83 -7.25 0.14
N VAL A 72 -4.55 -6.92 0.04
CA VAL A 72 -3.58 -7.60 -0.82
C VAL A 72 -2.63 -8.38 0.05
N VAL A 73 -2.69 -9.71 -0.09
CA VAL A 73 -1.73 -10.60 0.55
C VAL A 73 -0.49 -10.68 -0.33
N ILE A 74 0.65 -10.28 0.22
CA ILE A 74 1.93 -10.26 -0.48
C ILE A 74 2.82 -11.41 -0.02
N SER A 75 3.72 -11.83 -0.90
CA SER A 75 4.79 -12.74 -0.52
C SER A 75 5.73 -12.09 0.51
N LEU A 76 6.45 -12.92 1.28
CA LEU A 76 7.44 -12.44 2.25
C LEU A 76 8.42 -11.43 1.61
N PHE A 77 8.84 -11.70 0.38
CA PHE A 77 9.57 -10.74 -0.45
C PHE A 77 8.65 -10.25 -1.57
N PRO A 78 8.38 -8.94 -1.67
CA PRO A 78 7.48 -8.39 -2.68
C PRO A 78 7.97 -8.70 -4.10
N THR A 79 7.20 -9.53 -4.81
CA THR A 79 7.42 -9.85 -6.22
C THR A 79 6.71 -8.86 -7.12
N ASP A 80 7.05 -8.81 -8.41
CA ASP A 80 6.37 -7.91 -9.34
C ASP A 80 4.88 -8.28 -9.54
N ARG A 81 4.49 -9.51 -9.23
CA ARG A 81 3.08 -9.92 -9.17
C ARG A 81 2.37 -9.23 -8.01
N ASP A 82 3.01 -9.16 -6.85
CA ASP A 82 2.45 -8.51 -5.65
C ASP A 82 2.27 -7.02 -5.91
N ILE A 83 3.25 -6.37 -6.54
CA ILE A 83 3.16 -4.95 -6.92
C ILE A 83 2.01 -4.69 -7.89
N LYS A 84 1.86 -5.52 -8.93
CA LYS A 84 0.71 -5.42 -9.85
C LYS A 84 -0.63 -5.63 -9.15
N GLY A 85 -0.68 -6.52 -8.15
CA GLY A 85 -1.86 -6.72 -7.32
C GLY A 85 -2.24 -5.46 -6.55
N ILE A 86 -1.24 -4.79 -5.96
CA ILE A 86 -1.42 -3.51 -5.27
C ILE A 86 -1.92 -2.45 -6.25
N GLU A 87 -1.26 -2.27 -7.39
CA GLU A 87 -1.66 -1.27 -8.40
C GLU A 87 -3.07 -1.51 -8.96
N SER A 88 -3.45 -2.78 -9.13
CA SER A 88 -4.80 -3.15 -9.60
C SER A 88 -5.90 -2.79 -8.60
N VAL A 89 -5.60 -2.70 -7.30
CA VAL A 89 -6.56 -2.29 -6.28
C VAL A 89 -6.60 -0.77 -6.13
N LEU A 90 -5.51 -0.09 -6.47
CA LEU A 90 -5.39 1.37 -6.36
C LEU A 90 -5.98 2.13 -7.55
N ASN A 91 -6.11 1.48 -8.72
CA ASN A 91 -6.78 2.00 -9.93
C ASN A 91 -8.30 1.80 -9.88
#